data_AF-A0A9Q3I6P0-F1
#
_entry.id   AF-A0A9Q3I6P0-F1
#
_cell.length_a   1.000
_cell.length_b   1.000
_cell.length_c   1.000
_cell.angle_alpha   90.00
_cell.angle_beta   90.00
_cell.angle_gamma   90.00
#
_symmetry.space_group_name_H-M   'P 1'
#
loop_
_entity.id
_entity.type
_entity.pdbx_description
1 polymer ?
#
loop_
_entity_poly.entity_id
_entity_poly.type
_entity_poly.pdbx_seq_one_letter_code
_entity_poly.pdbx_strand_id
1 'polypeptide(L)'
;MIRRFCAYGLEFKDSDGFTHDWCTLIPALELEYKTSIQSSTGKTPAMLEKGWNSRLPYDTLRKDLVDIHPTASSFKLILDKARHHAHRCMQYSFKYAKEKWDKSHKPPDFKIGDLVLLSTLQFKNIKGPKKLKDSFAGQFMIKALHEPNAVQLELTGE
;
A
#
# COMPACT_ATOMS: atom_id res chain seq x y z
N MET A 1 7.19 -9.66 -0.99
CA MET A 1 8.25 -8.66 -0.78
C MET A 1 8.01 -7.72 0.42
N ILE A 2 6.96 -7.93 1.23
CA ILE A 2 6.65 -7.13 2.44
C ILE A 2 7.53 -7.53 3.65
N ARG A 3 8.00 -8.80 3.69
CA ARG A 3 8.85 -9.35 4.77
C ARG A 3 10.19 -8.62 5.01
N ARG A 4 10.68 -7.79 4.08
CA ARG A 4 11.93 -7.02 4.26
C ARG A 4 11.74 -5.71 5.03
N PHE A 5 10.51 -5.20 5.10
CA PHE A 5 10.21 -3.91 5.75
C PHE A 5 9.53 -4.07 7.12
N CYS A 6 9.03 -5.28 7.42
CA CYS A 6 8.47 -5.59 8.73
C CYS A 6 9.55 -6.19 9.64
N ALA A 7 10.04 -5.34 10.55
CA ALA A 7 10.37 -5.68 11.93
C ALA A 7 11.33 -6.84 12.25
N TYR A 8 12.25 -7.23 11.38
CA TYR A 8 13.41 -8.01 11.84
C TYR A 8 14.43 -7.07 12.50
N GLY A 9 14.44 -7.03 13.83
CA GLY A 9 15.51 -6.40 14.64
C GLY A 9 15.12 -5.17 15.48
N LEU A 10 13.86 -4.72 15.46
CA LEU A 10 13.38 -3.65 16.36
C LEU A 10 12.62 -4.28 17.53
N GLU A 11 13.25 -4.30 18.69
CA GLU A 11 12.59 -4.64 19.95
C GLU A 11 12.00 -3.38 20.57
N PHE A 12 10.68 -3.30 20.63
CA PHE A 12 9.97 -2.22 21.33
C PHE A 12 9.85 -2.60 22.81
N LYS A 13 10.92 -2.35 23.57
CA LYS A 13 10.97 -2.57 25.02
C LYS A 13 10.64 -1.29 25.78
N ASP A 14 9.67 -1.35 26.67
CA ASP A 14 9.40 -0.26 27.63
C ASP A 14 10.48 -0.24 28.74
N SER A 15 10.51 0.83 29.56
CA SER A 15 11.40 0.93 30.73
C SER A 15 11.25 -0.25 31.70
N ASP A 16 10.07 -0.86 31.70
CA ASP A 16 9.70 -1.97 32.57
C ASP A 16 10.04 -3.35 31.95
N GLY A 17 10.71 -3.37 30.80
CA GLY A 17 11.16 -4.58 30.12
C GLY A 17 10.11 -5.29 29.25
N PHE A 18 8.89 -4.75 29.18
CA PHE A 18 7.83 -5.31 28.34
C PHE A 18 8.16 -5.13 26.85
N THR A 19 8.21 -6.23 26.10
CA THR A 19 8.45 -6.22 24.65
C THR A 19 7.11 -6.25 23.91
N HIS A 20 6.78 -5.20 23.15
CA HIS A 20 5.56 -5.17 22.36
C HIS A 20 5.70 -6.03 21.08
N ASP A 21 4.87 -7.07 20.95
CA ASP A 21 4.73 -7.81 19.69
C ASP A 21 4.06 -6.95 18.62
N TRP A 22 4.36 -7.19 17.34
CA TRP A 22 3.80 -6.39 16.25
C TRP A 22 2.27 -6.46 16.20
N CYS A 23 1.67 -7.59 16.63
CA CYS A 23 0.21 -7.73 16.74
C CYS A 23 -0.39 -6.70 17.71
N THR A 24 0.31 -6.40 18.81
CA THR A 24 -0.14 -5.42 19.82
C THR A 24 -0.08 -3.99 19.29
N LEU A 25 0.73 -3.74 18.26
CA LEU A 25 0.90 -2.42 17.64
C LEU A 25 -0.08 -2.18 16.49
N ILE A 26 -0.82 -3.19 16.01
CA ILE A 26 -1.76 -3.05 14.87
C ILE A 26 -2.77 -1.92 15.08
N PRO A 27 -3.47 -1.79 16.23
CA PRO A 27 -4.46 -0.73 16.40
C PRO A 27 -3.84 0.67 16.32
N ALA A 28 -2.63 0.85 16.87
CA ALA A 28 -1.90 2.11 16.81
C ALA A 28 -1.47 2.44 15.38
N LEU A 29 -0.99 1.44 14.62
CA LEU A 29 -0.61 1.60 13.22
C LEU A 29 -1.81 1.91 12.32
N GLU A 30 -2.95 1.26 12.55
CA GLU A 30 -4.18 1.52 11.81
C GLU A 30 -4.67 2.96 12.03
N LEU A 31 -4.66 3.41 13.29
CA LEU A 31 -5.02 4.77 13.64
C LEU A 31 -4.11 5.78 12.94
N GLU A 32 -2.79 5.57 13.02
CA GLU A 32 -1.80 6.44 12.38
C GLU A 32 -1.96 6.46 10.84
N TYR A 33 -2.22 5.31 10.22
CA TYR A 33 -2.45 5.23 8.78
C TYR A 33 -3.67 6.05 8.36
N LYS A 34 -4.76 5.99 9.14
CA LYS A 34 -5.99 6.75 8.89
C LYS A 34 -5.83 8.26 9.08
N THR A 35 -4.96 8.68 9.98
CA THR A 35 -4.71 10.10 10.30
C THR A 35 -3.50 10.70 9.55
N SER A 36 -2.71 9.88 8.85
CA SER A 36 -1.58 10.35 8.06
C SER A 36 -2.00 10.92 6.71
N ILE A 37 -1.38 12.01 6.29
CA ILE A 37 -1.63 12.61 4.97
C ILE A 37 -1.02 11.71 3.90
N GLN A 38 -1.85 11.26 2.96
CA GLN A 38 -1.38 10.46 1.82
C GLN A 38 -0.89 11.36 0.69
N SER A 39 0.27 11.03 0.12
CA SER A 39 0.90 11.84 -0.94
C SER A 39 0.06 11.92 -2.21
N SER A 40 -0.70 10.88 -2.53
CA SER A 40 -1.57 10.83 -3.72
C SER A 40 -2.76 11.77 -3.64
N THR A 41 -3.31 11.98 -2.44
CA THR A 41 -4.58 12.71 -2.25
C THR A 41 -4.40 14.03 -1.51
N GLY A 42 -3.25 14.25 -0.86
CA GLY A 42 -2.98 15.42 -0.03
C GLY A 42 -3.88 15.53 1.21
N LYS A 43 -4.66 14.49 1.49
CA LYS A 43 -5.63 14.40 2.59
C LYS A 43 -5.43 13.09 3.35
N THR A 44 -5.92 13.05 4.58
CA THR A 44 -5.91 11.84 5.41
C THR A 44 -7.05 10.91 4.99
N PRO A 45 -6.89 9.58 5.04
CA PRO A 45 -7.97 8.64 4.74
C PRO A 45 -9.22 8.88 5.59
N ALA A 46 -9.08 9.16 6.89
CA ALA A 46 -10.22 9.46 7.76
C ALA A 46 -11.00 10.71 7.32
N MET A 47 -10.32 11.75 6.84
CA MET A 47 -10.98 12.95 6.31
C MET A 47 -11.75 12.66 5.03
N LEU A 48 -11.25 11.77 4.17
CA LEU A 48 -11.94 11.41 2.91
C LEU A 48 -13.13 10.49 3.14
N GLU A 49 -12.99 9.53 4.05
CA GLU A 49 -14.04 8.54 4.35
C GLU A 49 -15.14 9.12 5.23
N LYS A 50 -14.76 9.86 6.28
CA LYS A 50 -15.68 10.29 7.35
C LYS A 50 -15.89 11.80 7.41
N GLY A 51 -15.06 12.59 6.73
CA GLY A 51 -15.13 14.06 6.78
C GLY A 51 -14.48 14.69 8.02
N TRP A 52 -13.85 13.90 8.89
CA TRP A 52 -13.17 14.40 10.08
C TRP A 52 -12.01 13.50 10.50
N ASN A 53 -11.02 14.07 11.17
CA ASN A 53 -9.92 13.34 11.80
C ASN A 53 -10.19 13.19 13.30
N SER A 54 -9.98 11.99 13.83
CA SER A 54 -10.05 11.77 15.27
C SER A 54 -8.95 12.56 15.98
N ARG A 55 -9.29 13.19 17.11
CA ARG A 55 -8.32 13.89 17.94
C ARG A 55 -7.48 12.85 18.67
N LEU A 56 -6.18 12.83 18.42
CA LEU A 56 -5.27 11.92 19.09
C LEU A 56 -4.98 12.43 20.50
N PRO A 57 -4.65 11.55 21.47
CA PRO A 57 -4.27 11.98 22.82
C PRO A 57 -3.13 13.01 22.83
N TYR A 58 -2.19 12.92 21.89
CA TYR A 58 -1.12 13.91 21.76
C TYR A 58 -1.62 15.29 21.29
N ASP A 59 -2.72 15.36 20.53
CA ASP A 59 -3.30 16.63 20.09
C ASP A 59 -4.04 17.35 21.23
N THR A 60 -4.51 16.60 22.24
CA THR A 60 -5.29 17.11 23.38
C THR A 60 -4.46 17.33 24.63
N LEU A 61 -3.31 16.66 24.78
CA LEU A 61 -2.40 16.89 25.90
C LEU A 61 -1.83 18.32 25.83
N ARG A 62 -2.28 19.20 26.73
CA ARG A 62 -1.63 20.49 26.98
C ARG A 62 -0.21 20.20 27.48
N LYS A 63 0.79 20.56 26.67
CA LYS A 63 2.22 20.42 27.00
C LYS A 63 2.60 21.08 28.32
N ASP A 64 1.80 22.05 28.75
CA ASP A 64 2.13 22.97 29.83
C ASP A 64 1.45 22.62 31.19
N LEU A 65 0.56 21.61 31.25
CA LEU A 65 -0.32 21.39 32.43
C LEU A 65 -0.32 19.98 33.05
N VAL A 66 0.41 19.01 32.51
CA VAL A 66 0.36 17.63 33.02
C VAL A 66 1.73 17.20 33.49
N ASP A 67 1.84 16.82 34.76
CA ASP A 67 3.00 16.06 35.27
C ASP A 67 2.92 14.66 34.65
N ILE A 68 3.64 14.46 33.55
CA ILE A 68 3.57 13.24 32.76
C ILE A 68 4.32 12.15 33.52
N HIS A 69 3.62 11.06 33.88
CA HIS A 69 4.25 9.91 34.51
C HIS A 69 5.46 9.43 33.69
N PRO A 70 6.61 9.10 34.30
CA PRO A 70 7.84 8.74 33.57
C PRO A 70 7.63 7.62 32.53
N THR A 71 6.82 6.61 32.83
CA THR A 71 6.46 5.53 31.88
C THR A 71 5.65 6.02 30.68
N ALA A 72 4.75 6.99 30.85
CA ALA A 72 4.04 7.57 29.71
C ALA A 72 4.99 8.38 28.81
N SER A 73 6.02 8.99 29.41
CA SER A 73 7.07 9.71 28.68
C SER A 73 7.97 8.76 27.88
N SER A 74 8.36 7.60 28.45
CA SER A 74 9.14 6.57 27.75
C SER A 74 8.33 5.96 26.61
N PHE A 75 7.06 5.63 26.85
CA PHE A 75 6.17 5.08 25.84
C PHE A 75 5.97 6.03 24.65
N LYS A 76 5.80 7.33 24.92
CA LYS A 76 5.72 8.34 23.86
C LYS A 76 6.98 8.36 22.99
N LEU A 77 8.17 8.33 23.62
CA LEU A 77 9.43 8.31 22.88
C LEU A 77 9.54 7.05 21.99
N ILE A 78 9.07 5.91 22.48
CA ILE A 78 9.01 4.65 21.71
C ILE A 78 8.06 4.80 20.53
N LEU A 79 6.87 5.36 20.74
CA LEU A 79 5.88 5.59 19.71
C LEU A 79 6.39 6.55 18.62
N ASP A 80 7.03 7.65 19.03
CA ASP A 80 7.65 8.59 18.09
C ASP A 80 8.75 7.91 17.27
N LYS A 81 9.63 7.11 17.90
CA LYS A 81 10.66 6.34 17.18
C LYS A 81 10.04 5.35 16.20
N ALA A 82 9.00 4.62 16.61
CA ALA A 82 8.27 3.67 15.78
C ALA A 82 7.64 4.37 14.57
N ARG A 83 7.00 5.52 14.79
CA ARG A 83 6.38 6.35 13.76
C ARG A 83 7.39 6.84 12.72
N HIS A 84 8.51 7.42 13.17
CA HIS A 84 9.57 7.88 12.27
C HIS A 84 10.20 6.72 11.49
N HIS A 85 10.32 5.53 12.10
CA HIS A 85 10.79 4.35 11.40
C HIS A 85 9.79 3.87 10.35
N ALA A 86 8.50 3.77 10.69
CA ALA A 86 7.44 3.39 9.76
C ALA A 86 7.37 4.34 8.56
N HIS A 87 7.45 5.65 8.80
CA HIS A 87 7.46 6.65 7.75
C HIS A 87 8.67 6.49 6.80
N ARG A 88 9.87 6.26 7.34
CA ARG A 88 11.06 5.96 6.52
C ARG A 88 10.88 4.69 5.70
N CYS A 89 10.36 3.61 6.30
CA CYS A 89 10.10 2.36 5.58
C CYS A 89 9.10 2.55 4.43
N MET A 90 8.05 3.34 4.63
CA MET A 90 7.11 3.69 3.56
C MET A 90 7.81 4.45 2.43
N GLN A 91 8.59 5.49 2.74
CA GLN A 91 9.34 6.25 1.74
C GLN A 91 10.31 5.37 0.95
N TYR A 92 11.06 4.49 1.62
CA TYR A 92 11.94 3.53 0.96
C TYR A 92 11.18 2.56 0.07
N SER A 93 10.03 2.06 0.52
CA SER A 93 9.18 1.16 -0.26
C SER A 93 8.67 1.83 -1.54
N PHE A 94 8.18 3.07 -1.44
CA PHE A 94 7.72 3.84 -2.60
C PHE A 94 8.85 4.14 -3.58
N LYS A 95 10.01 4.59 -3.08
CA LYS A 95 11.18 4.86 -3.93
C LYS A 95 11.64 3.59 -4.65
N TYR A 96 11.73 2.47 -3.92
CA TYR A 96 12.14 1.19 -4.49
C TYR A 96 11.16 0.70 -5.55
N ALA A 97 9.84 0.77 -5.29
CA ALA A 97 8.82 0.37 -6.24
C ALA A 97 8.90 1.20 -7.54
N LYS A 98 9.05 2.53 -7.41
CA LYS A 98 9.23 3.43 -8.54
C LYS A 98 10.48 3.09 -9.35
N GLU A 99 11.65 2.99 -8.70
CA GLU A 99 12.89 2.67 -9.40
C GLU A 99 12.85 1.31 -10.12
N LYS A 100 12.19 0.31 -9.53
CA LYS A 100 12.02 -1.01 -10.17
C LYS A 100 11.07 -0.95 -11.35
N TRP A 101 9.98 -0.20 -11.22
CA TRP A 101 9.05 0.05 -12.32
C TRP A 101 9.78 0.76 -13.46
N ASP A 102 10.40 1.91 -13.22
CA ASP A 102 11.08 2.71 -14.23
C ASP A 102 12.21 1.95 -14.95
N LYS A 103 12.90 1.03 -14.28
CA LYS A 103 13.97 0.19 -14.88
C LYS A 103 13.44 -0.91 -15.80
N SER A 104 12.31 -1.51 -15.46
CA SER A 104 11.79 -2.71 -16.14
C SER A 104 10.64 -2.42 -17.10
N HIS A 105 9.92 -1.33 -16.87
CA HIS A 105 8.74 -0.98 -17.61
C HIS A 105 9.12 -0.43 -18.98
N LYS A 106 8.65 -1.11 -20.02
CA LYS A 106 8.65 -0.61 -21.40
C LYS A 106 7.21 -0.35 -21.78
N PRO A 107 6.83 0.89 -22.11
CA PRO A 107 5.49 1.16 -22.58
C PRO A 107 5.25 0.37 -23.88
N PRO A 108 4.14 -0.37 -23.98
CA PRO A 108 3.82 -1.09 -25.20
C PRO A 108 3.37 -0.11 -26.28
N ASP A 109 3.92 -0.23 -27.49
CA ASP A 109 3.48 0.53 -28.67
C ASP A 109 2.44 -0.31 -29.43
N PHE A 110 1.17 -0.13 -29.06
CA PHE A 110 0.05 -0.80 -29.73
C PHE A 110 -0.59 0.13 -30.75
N LYS A 111 -0.93 -0.41 -31.92
CA LYS A 111 -1.66 0.33 -32.95
C LYS A 111 -3.03 -0.27 -33.17
N ILE A 112 -3.96 0.58 -33.61
CA ILE A 112 -5.30 0.14 -34.01
C ILE A 112 -5.14 -0.81 -35.20
N GLY A 113 -5.78 -1.98 -35.12
CA GLY A 113 -5.65 -3.05 -36.11
C GLY A 113 -4.61 -4.12 -35.77
N ASP A 114 -3.74 -3.91 -34.77
CA ASP A 114 -2.80 -4.96 -34.34
C ASP A 114 -3.55 -6.15 -33.72
N LEU A 115 -3.03 -7.34 -33.96
CA LEU A 115 -3.52 -8.59 -33.38
C LEU A 115 -2.75 -8.89 -32.09
N VAL A 116 -3.47 -8.97 -30.98
CA VAL A 116 -2.88 -9.22 -29.66
C VAL A 116 -3.52 -10.43 -28.97
N LEU A 117 -2.70 -11.06 -28.12
CA LEU A 117 -3.09 -12.20 -27.30
C LEU A 117 -3.61 -11.71 -25.94
N LEU A 118 -4.78 -12.22 -25.52
CA LEU A 118 -5.39 -11.85 -24.25
C LEU A 118 -5.03 -12.86 -23.16
N SER A 119 -4.49 -12.40 -22.03
CA SER A 119 -4.12 -13.32 -20.94
C SER A 119 -5.35 -13.92 -20.26
N THR A 120 -5.41 -15.26 -20.14
CA THR A 120 -6.54 -16.00 -19.54
C THR A 120 -6.48 -16.08 -18.01
N LEU A 121 -5.50 -15.43 -17.37
CA LEU A 121 -5.20 -15.58 -15.95
C LEU A 121 -6.35 -15.13 -15.05
N GLN A 122 -6.94 -13.97 -15.33
CA GLN A 122 -8.07 -13.43 -14.56
C GLN A 122 -9.45 -13.94 -15.02
N PHE A 123 -9.54 -14.62 -16.16
CA PHE A 123 -10.81 -15.11 -16.67
C PHE A 123 -11.30 -16.33 -15.89
N LYS A 124 -12.45 -16.17 -15.22
CA LYS A 124 -13.16 -17.24 -14.50
C LYS A 124 -14.16 -18.00 -15.37
N ASN A 125 -14.52 -17.44 -16.54
CA ASN A 125 -15.56 -17.95 -17.42
C ASN A 125 -15.04 -18.92 -18.49
N ILE A 126 -13.74 -19.26 -18.47
CA ILE A 126 -13.13 -20.22 -19.39
C ILE A 126 -13.30 -21.62 -18.81
N LYS A 127 -14.00 -22.49 -19.53
CA LYS A 127 -14.29 -23.86 -19.12
C LYS A 127 -13.00 -24.70 -19.13
N GLY A 128 -12.77 -25.49 -18.08
CA GLY A 128 -11.68 -26.46 -18.01
C GLY A 128 -10.80 -26.34 -16.76
N PRO A 129 -9.92 -27.32 -16.51
CA PRO A 129 -9.03 -27.32 -15.35
C PRO A 129 -7.93 -26.26 -15.48
N LYS A 130 -7.74 -25.46 -14.43
CA LYS A 130 -6.79 -24.32 -14.37
C LYS A 130 -5.35 -24.64 -14.80
N LYS A 131 -4.92 -25.90 -14.67
CA LYS A 131 -3.55 -26.34 -15.02
C LYS A 131 -3.36 -26.68 -16.50
N LEU A 132 -4.44 -26.99 -17.23
CA LEU A 132 -4.39 -27.40 -18.64
C LEU A 132 -4.95 -26.33 -19.58
N LYS A 133 -5.35 -25.17 -19.06
CA LYS A 133 -5.80 -24.05 -19.90
C LYS A 133 -4.60 -23.31 -20.47
N ASP A 134 -4.71 -22.87 -21.72
CA ASP A 134 -3.73 -21.97 -22.31
C ASP A 134 -3.67 -20.66 -21.55
N SER A 135 -2.46 -20.12 -21.36
CA SER A 135 -2.23 -18.88 -20.61
C SER A 135 -2.69 -17.63 -21.39
N PHE A 136 -2.89 -17.77 -22.70
CA PHE A 136 -3.33 -16.71 -23.61
C PHE A 136 -4.42 -17.25 -24.53
N ALA A 137 -5.40 -16.42 -24.83
CA ALA A 137 -6.50 -16.75 -25.72
C ALA A 137 -6.50 -15.82 -26.93
N GLY A 138 -6.70 -16.42 -28.10
CA GLY A 138 -7.09 -15.77 -29.35
C GLY A 138 -6.11 -14.72 -29.88
N GLN A 139 -6.26 -14.40 -31.16
CA GLN A 139 -5.71 -13.17 -31.72
C GLN A 139 -6.87 -12.20 -31.86
N PHE A 140 -6.93 -11.19 -31.01
CA PHE A 140 -7.98 -10.19 -31.04
C PHE A 140 -7.45 -8.90 -31.64
N MET A 141 -8.27 -8.25 -32.46
CA MET A 141 -7.91 -6.98 -33.08
C MET A 141 -8.13 -5.83 -32.09
N ILE A 142 -7.17 -4.92 -32.02
CA ILE A 142 -7.32 -3.67 -31.27
C ILE A 142 -8.27 -2.74 -32.03
N LYS A 143 -9.42 -2.44 -31.41
CA LYS A 143 -10.45 -1.55 -31.95
C LYS A 143 -10.19 -0.08 -31.61
N ALA A 144 -9.77 0.18 -30.38
CA ALA A 144 -9.52 1.54 -29.90
C ALA A 144 -8.43 1.54 -28.82
N LEU A 145 -7.68 2.64 -28.77
CA LEU A 145 -6.68 2.93 -27.74
C LEU A 145 -7.25 4.03 -26.85
N HIS A 146 -7.53 3.71 -25.57
CA HIS A 146 -8.07 4.69 -24.61
C HIS A 146 -6.94 5.39 -23.86
N GLU A 147 -5.97 4.60 -23.38
CA GLU A 147 -4.78 5.08 -22.68
C GLU A 147 -3.55 4.24 -23.10
N PRO A 148 -2.31 4.69 -22.82
CA PRO A 148 -1.11 3.91 -23.15
C PRO A 148 -1.11 2.48 -22.59
N ASN A 149 -1.85 2.23 -21.51
CA ASN A 149 -1.99 0.92 -20.88
C ASN A 149 -3.39 0.29 -21.03
N ALA A 150 -4.33 0.95 -21.72
CA ALA A 150 -5.70 0.50 -21.85
C ALA A 150 -6.11 0.43 -23.32
N VAL A 151 -6.26 -0.80 -23.81
CA VAL A 151 -6.69 -1.10 -25.18
C VAL A 151 -8.06 -1.77 -25.17
N GLN A 152 -8.91 -1.40 -26.11
CA GLN A 152 -10.19 -2.06 -26.35
C GLN A 152 -10.03 -3.08 -27.46
N LEU A 153 -10.37 -4.32 -27.16
CA LEU A 153 -10.28 -5.43 -28.10
C LEU A 153 -11.66 -5.75 -28.67
N GLU A 154 -11.69 -6.12 -29.95
CA GLU A 154 -12.85 -6.77 -30.54
C GLU A 154 -12.74 -8.27 -30.27
N LEU A 155 -13.52 -8.73 -29.28
CA LEU A 155 -13.69 -10.15 -29.03
C LEU A 155 -14.73 -10.64 -30.04
N THR A 156 -14.29 -11.14 -31.18
CA THR A 156 -15.13 -11.94 -32.06
C THR A 156 -15.48 -13.23 -31.33
N GLY A 157 -16.52 -13.15 -30.49
CA GLY A 157 -17.46 -14.25 -30.39
C GLY A 157 -18.26 -14.30 -31.70
N GLU A 158 -18.80 -15.46 -32.00
CA GLU A 158 -19.90 -15.62 -32.96
C GLU A 158 -20.90 -14.44 -32.95
#